data_AF-A0A498SYD7-F1
#
_entry.id   AF-A0A498SYD7-F1
#
_cell.length_a   1.000
_cell.length_b   1.000
_cell.length_c   1.000
_cell.angle_alpha   90.00
_cell.angle_beta   90.00
_cell.angle_gamma   90.00
#
_symmetry.space_group_name_H-M   'P 1'
#
loop_
_entity.id
_entity.type
_entity.pdbx_description
1 polymer ?
#
loop_
_entity_poly.entity_id
_entity_poly.type
_entity_poly.pdbx_seq_one_letter_code
_entity_poly.pdbx_strand_id
1 'polypeptide(L)'
;MEILKTYYCINDDSNLERIIHQGWAKWSEWGPCSNLCGDGISIQLRRCLDVRCVGPNRRERVCNVQQCNNISIHTKETHCSKLNSLPYDNNNNNNNNNSGSKLLPEKWIPLESTHQCIVVCRSLKTGKEQELEKMADGTECFIEGYNKSVCVNGICQYVGCDGIIQSNARYDPCGICGGTGESCKHTIFQWKDTKQFSPCDMSCGPN
;
A
#
# COMPACT_ATOMS: atom_id res chain seq x y z
N MET A 1 -13.90 15.36 -44.61
CA MET A 1 -13.54 14.34 -43.60
C MET A 1 -14.38 13.13 -43.88
N GLU A 2 -13.80 12.17 -44.60
CA GLU A 2 -14.47 10.95 -45.05
C GLU A 2 -14.77 10.05 -43.86
N ILE A 3 -16.02 9.62 -43.76
CA ILE A 3 -16.47 8.61 -42.79
C ILE A 3 -16.05 7.27 -43.39
N LEU A 4 -15.02 6.64 -42.81
CA LEU A 4 -14.64 5.26 -43.11
C LEU A 4 -15.81 4.34 -42.75
N LYS A 5 -16.64 4.00 -43.74
CA LYS A 5 -17.62 2.92 -43.63
C LYS A 5 -16.90 1.61 -43.94
N THR A 6 -16.51 0.91 -42.88
CA THR A 6 -15.96 -0.44 -43.01
C THR A 6 -17.13 -1.41 -43.24
N TYR A 7 -17.26 -1.91 -44.46
CA TYR A 7 -18.18 -2.98 -44.81
C TYR A 7 -17.47 -4.32 -44.59
N TYR A 8 -18.06 -5.21 -43.79
CA TYR A 8 -17.59 -6.58 -43.64
C TYR A 8 -18.51 -7.51 -44.45
N CYS A 9 -17.93 -8.46 -45.18
CA CYS A 9 -18.68 -9.46 -45.91
C CYS A 9 -19.33 -10.43 -44.92
N ILE A 10 -20.66 -10.49 -44.92
CA ILE A 10 -21.43 -11.52 -44.21
C ILE A 10 -21.61 -12.66 -45.20
N ASN A 11 -20.96 -13.80 -44.95
CA ASN A 11 -21.35 -15.03 -45.62
C ASN A 11 -22.70 -15.45 -45.06
N ASP A 12 -23.66 -15.55 -45.97
CA ASP A 12 -25.04 -15.89 -45.72
C ASP A 12 -25.15 -17.38 -45.34
N ASP A 13 -25.20 -17.66 -44.04
CA ASP A 13 -25.76 -18.89 -43.49
C ASP A 13 -26.29 -18.65 -42.07
N SER A 14 -27.60 -18.40 -42.02
CA SER A 14 -28.55 -18.71 -40.95
C SER A 14 -28.02 -19.00 -39.52
N ASN A 15 -27.68 -17.95 -38.77
CA ASN A 15 -28.06 -17.72 -37.35
C ASN A 15 -27.30 -16.50 -36.84
N LEU A 16 -27.83 -15.32 -37.11
CA LEU A 16 -27.37 -14.09 -36.49
C LEU A 16 -27.87 -14.06 -35.03
N GLU A 17 -27.26 -14.86 -34.16
CA GLU A 17 -27.29 -14.54 -32.75
C GLU A 17 -26.72 -13.13 -32.62
N ARG A 18 -27.56 -12.21 -32.11
CA ARG A 18 -27.22 -10.83 -31.76
C ARG A 18 -25.76 -10.77 -31.33
N ILE A 19 -24.95 -9.93 -31.97
CA ILE A 19 -23.67 -9.52 -31.39
C ILE A 19 -24.04 -8.78 -30.09
N ILE A 20 -24.14 -9.53 -29.00
CA ILE A 20 -24.31 -8.97 -27.67
C ILE A 20 -23.01 -8.22 -27.42
N HIS A 21 -23.07 -6.90 -27.29
CA HIS A 21 -22.01 -6.11 -26.67
C HIS A 21 -21.88 -6.61 -25.22
N GLN A 22 -21.09 -7.67 -25.02
CA GLN A 22 -20.99 -8.38 -23.74
C GLN A 22 -20.13 -7.60 -22.73
N GLY A 23 -19.50 -6.48 -23.15
CA GLY A 23 -18.70 -5.63 -22.28
C GLY A 23 -17.58 -6.41 -21.60
N TRP A 24 -17.41 -6.19 -20.29
CA TRP A 24 -16.47 -6.98 -19.50
C TRP A 24 -17.02 -8.38 -19.21
N ALA A 25 -16.18 -9.39 -19.38
CA ALA A 25 -16.44 -10.71 -18.80
C ALA A 25 -16.55 -10.61 -17.27
N LYS A 26 -17.17 -11.64 -16.67
CA LYS A 26 -17.07 -11.84 -15.22
C LYS A 26 -15.60 -11.88 -14.80
N TRP A 27 -15.34 -11.34 -13.61
CA TRP A 27 -14.04 -11.51 -12.96
C TRP A 27 -13.72 -13.00 -12.80
N SER A 28 -12.45 -13.36 -12.99
CA SER A 28 -11.93 -14.68 -12.67
C SER A 28 -12.10 -14.99 -11.18
N GLU A 29 -11.79 -16.20 -10.75
CA GLU A 29 -11.48 -16.40 -9.34
C GLU A 29 -10.22 -15.62 -8.95
N TRP A 30 -10.08 -15.33 -7.66
CA TRP A 30 -8.85 -14.74 -7.14
C TRP A 30 -7.70 -15.74 -7.27
N GLY A 31 -6.55 -15.24 -7.72
CA GLY A 31 -5.32 -16.01 -7.74
C GLY A 31 -4.82 -16.36 -6.34
N PRO A 32 -3.77 -17.19 -6.24
CA PRO A 32 -3.14 -17.50 -4.97
C PRO A 32 -2.61 -16.23 -4.30
N CYS A 33 -2.56 -16.24 -2.97
CA CYS A 33 -2.00 -15.15 -2.19
C CYS A 33 -0.47 -15.18 -2.27
N SER A 34 0.17 -14.02 -2.40
CA SER A 34 1.64 -13.91 -2.45
C SER A 34 2.32 -14.41 -1.16
N ASN A 35 1.67 -14.18 -0.01
CA ASN A 35 2.18 -14.55 1.30
C ASN A 35 1.21 -15.53 1.97
N LEU A 36 1.73 -16.46 2.78
CA LEU A 36 0.91 -17.38 3.58
C LEU A 36 0.36 -16.76 4.87
N CYS A 37 0.91 -15.61 5.28
CA CYS A 37 0.51 -14.79 6.41
C CYS A 37 1.01 -13.36 6.18
N GLY A 38 0.55 -12.38 6.96
CA GLY A 38 1.06 -11.01 6.90
C GLY A 38 0.67 -10.26 5.62
N ASP A 39 -0.64 -10.10 5.39
CA ASP A 39 -1.21 -9.19 4.39
C ASP A 39 -0.68 -9.37 2.96
N GLY A 40 -0.57 -10.61 2.47
CA GLY A 40 -0.20 -10.87 1.07
C GLY A 40 -1.17 -10.27 0.03
N ILE A 41 -0.78 -10.27 -1.24
CA ILE A 41 -1.59 -9.76 -2.35
C ILE A 41 -2.08 -10.91 -3.22
N SER A 42 -3.36 -10.87 -3.58
CA SER A 42 -3.94 -11.74 -4.62
C SER A 42 -4.50 -10.90 -5.77
N ILE A 43 -4.44 -11.45 -6.97
CA ILE A 43 -4.80 -10.77 -8.21
C ILE A 43 -6.04 -11.43 -8.80
N GLN A 44 -6.93 -10.62 -9.37
CA GLN A 44 -8.07 -11.08 -10.16
C GLN A 44 -8.09 -10.36 -11.50
N LEU A 45 -8.45 -11.09 -12.55
CA LEU A 45 -8.42 -10.60 -13.92
C LEU A 45 -9.80 -10.73 -14.56
N ARG A 46 -10.06 -9.92 -15.58
CA ARG A 46 -11.22 -10.06 -16.46
C ARG A 46 -10.82 -9.71 -17.88
N ARG A 47 -11.47 -10.33 -18.85
CA ARG A 47 -11.27 -10.05 -20.29
C ARG A 47 -12.35 -9.11 -20.82
N CYS A 48 -11.97 -8.23 -21.74
CA CYS A 48 -12.95 -7.44 -22.50
C CYS A 48 -13.49 -8.32 -23.63
N LEU A 49 -14.82 -8.43 -23.71
CA LEU A 49 -15.54 -9.20 -24.73
C LEU A 49 -16.07 -8.32 -25.86
N ASP A 50 -15.72 -7.04 -25.83
CA ASP A 50 -16.20 -6.01 -26.73
C ASP A 50 -15.02 -5.24 -27.33
N VAL A 51 -15.28 -4.37 -28.31
CA VAL A 51 -14.26 -3.53 -28.95
C VAL A 51 -13.71 -2.46 -28.01
N ARG A 52 -14.51 -2.03 -27.02
CA ARG A 52 -14.13 -1.01 -26.03
C ARG A 52 -14.75 -1.30 -24.68
N CYS A 53 -13.91 -1.57 -23.68
CA CYS A 53 -14.33 -1.64 -22.28
C CYS A 53 -13.68 -0.53 -21.46
N VAL A 54 -14.46 0.14 -20.62
CA VAL A 54 -13.97 1.20 -19.71
C VAL A 54 -13.65 0.61 -18.35
N GLY A 55 -12.53 1.02 -17.77
CA GLY A 55 -12.05 0.59 -16.45
C GLY A 55 -10.97 -0.49 -16.49
N PRO A 56 -10.50 -0.95 -15.32
CA PRO A 56 -9.36 -1.86 -15.25
C PRO A 56 -9.74 -3.31 -15.61
N ASN A 57 -8.83 -4.03 -16.23
CA ASN A 57 -8.93 -5.48 -16.48
C ASN A 57 -8.32 -6.33 -15.35
N ARG A 58 -7.71 -5.68 -14.36
CA ARG A 58 -6.97 -6.29 -13.26
C ARG A 58 -7.30 -5.56 -11.96
N ARG A 59 -7.51 -6.31 -10.90
CA ARG A 59 -7.61 -5.77 -9.54
C ARG A 59 -6.86 -6.64 -8.55
N GLU A 60 -6.51 -6.04 -7.43
CA GLU A 60 -5.72 -6.66 -6.36
C GLU A 60 -6.50 -6.57 -5.05
N ARG A 61 -6.28 -7.52 -4.16
CA ARG A 61 -6.78 -7.47 -2.78
C ARG A 61 -5.71 -7.96 -1.82
N VAL A 62 -5.84 -7.51 -0.58
CA VAL A 62 -5.11 -8.09 0.54
C VAL A 62 -5.72 -9.46 0.88
N CYS A 63 -4.88 -10.44 1.17
CA CYS A 63 -5.24 -11.79 1.55
C CYS A 63 -4.32 -12.29 2.67
N ASN A 64 -4.72 -13.36 3.36
CA ASN A 64 -3.93 -13.97 4.44
C ASN A 64 -3.50 -12.95 5.52
N VAL A 65 -4.48 -12.19 6.03
CA VAL A 65 -4.31 -11.09 6.99
C VAL A 65 -3.87 -11.54 8.39
N GLN A 66 -3.81 -12.86 8.64
CA GLN A 66 -3.30 -13.41 9.89
C GLN A 66 -1.85 -13.01 10.15
N GLN A 67 -1.53 -12.71 11.41
CA GLN A 67 -0.15 -12.43 11.82
C GLN A 67 0.74 -13.66 11.64
N CYS A 68 1.99 -13.43 11.22
CA CYS A 68 3.00 -14.47 11.13
C CYS A 68 3.62 -14.74 12.51
N ASN A 69 3.72 -16.01 12.93
CA ASN A 69 4.31 -16.40 14.21
C ASN A 69 5.82 -16.11 14.32
N ASN A 70 6.52 -16.11 13.20
CA ASN A 70 7.96 -15.81 13.13
C ASN A 70 8.14 -14.46 12.45
N ILE A 71 8.17 -13.39 13.24
CA ILE A 71 8.48 -12.06 12.75
C ILE A 71 10.00 -12.00 12.52
N SER A 72 10.48 -12.53 11.39
CA SER A 72 11.70 -11.98 10.81
C SER A 72 11.31 -10.60 10.32
N ILE A 73 11.53 -9.61 11.17
CA ILE A 73 11.19 -8.21 11.00
C ILE A 73 11.80 -7.74 9.68
N HIS A 74 11.07 -7.77 8.57
CA HIS A 74 11.50 -7.21 7.28
C HIS A 74 11.36 -5.68 7.30
N THR A 75 11.84 -5.03 8.34
CA THR A 75 11.77 -3.57 8.44
C THR A 75 12.88 -2.91 7.67
N LYS A 76 12.72 -1.61 7.41
CA LYS A 76 13.74 -0.76 6.79
C LYS A 76 15.08 -0.83 7.55
N GLU A 77 15.07 -0.99 8.87
CA GLU A 77 16.28 -1.17 9.69
C GLU A 77 17.06 -2.42 9.28
N THR A 78 16.38 -3.55 9.10
CA THR A 78 17.06 -4.80 8.71
C THR A 78 17.69 -4.69 7.33
N HIS A 79 17.00 -4.06 6.38
CA HIS A 79 17.53 -3.78 5.05
C HIS A 79 18.77 -2.88 5.10
N CYS A 80 18.73 -1.76 5.85
CA CYS A 80 19.89 -0.88 5.99
C CYS A 80 21.05 -1.52 6.75
N SER A 81 20.76 -2.40 7.72
CA SER A 81 21.80 -3.08 8.49
C SER A 81 22.69 -4.00 7.64
N LYS A 82 22.21 -4.46 6.48
CA LYS A 82 23.00 -5.22 5.50
C LYS A 82 24.24 -4.44 5.02
N LEU A 83 24.16 -3.11 4.97
CA LEU A 83 25.28 -2.25 4.56
C LEU A 83 26.35 -2.11 5.65
N ASN A 84 26.02 -2.38 6.92
CA ASN A 84 26.97 -2.24 8.04
C ASN A 84 28.10 -3.27 7.98
N SER A 85 27.90 -4.37 7.25
CA SER A 85 28.83 -5.49 7.13
C SER A 85 29.73 -5.40 5.89
N LEU A 86 29.56 -4.39 5.03
CA LEU A 86 30.40 -4.22 3.85
C LEU A 86 31.72 -3.55 4.27
N PRO A 87 32.88 -4.22 4.13
CA PRO A 87 34.16 -3.55 4.32
C PRO A 87 34.28 -2.44 3.28
N TYR A 88 34.48 -1.22 3.74
CA TYR A 88 34.76 -0.07 2.89
C TYR A 88 36.06 -0.33 2.12
N ASP A 89 35.95 -0.61 0.82
CA ASP A 89 37.11 -0.90 -0.04
C ASP A 89 37.87 0.41 -0.31
N ASN A 90 38.89 0.66 0.51
CA ASN A 90 39.87 1.74 0.31
C ASN A 90 40.92 1.29 -0.70
N ASN A 91 40.50 0.85 -1.89
CA ASN A 91 41.40 0.59 -3.01
C ASN A 91 41.76 1.92 -3.67
N ASN A 92 42.57 2.70 -2.96
CA ASN A 92 43.51 3.68 -3.51
C ASN A 92 44.36 4.19 -2.35
N ASN A 93 45.48 3.52 -2.08
CA ASN A 93 46.79 4.15 -1.95
C ASN A 93 47.85 3.08 -1.68
N ASN A 94 48.67 2.84 -2.71
CA ASN A 94 49.96 2.18 -2.57
C ASN A 94 50.83 2.95 -1.56
N ASN A 95 51.59 2.17 -0.80
CA ASN A 95 52.80 2.51 -0.03
C ASN A 95 52.64 2.77 1.47
N ASN A 96 53.04 1.72 2.21
CA ASN A 96 53.93 1.71 3.36
C ASN A 96 53.46 2.26 4.71
N ASN A 97 53.43 1.31 5.65
CA ASN A 97 53.77 1.40 7.06
C ASN A 97 52.74 2.05 8.01
N ASN A 98 52.22 1.20 8.89
CA ASN A 98 51.72 1.51 10.24
C ASN A 98 50.64 2.58 10.35
N SER A 99 49.38 2.19 10.11
CA SER A 99 48.29 2.62 10.99
C SER A 99 47.12 1.65 10.83
N GLY A 100 47.00 0.71 11.77
CA GLY A 100 45.76 -0.03 11.98
C GLY A 100 44.68 0.93 12.47
N SER A 101 44.18 1.79 11.59
CA SER A 101 42.94 2.51 11.85
C SER A 101 41.83 1.46 11.79
N LYS A 102 41.46 0.94 12.97
CA LYS A 102 40.24 0.16 13.16
C LYS A 102 39.08 1.10 12.86
N LEU A 103 38.81 1.31 11.57
CA LEU A 103 37.69 2.07 11.07
C LEU A 103 36.44 1.45 11.69
N LEU A 104 35.73 2.24 12.51
CA LEU A 104 34.42 1.85 13.00
C LEU A 104 33.56 1.49 11.77
N PRO A 105 32.86 0.34 11.76
CA PRO A 105 32.01 -0.05 10.66
C PRO A 105 31.01 1.08 10.38
N GLU A 106 30.83 1.41 9.10
CA GLU A 106 29.91 2.47 8.69
C GLU A 106 28.50 2.05 9.09
N LYS A 107 27.86 2.84 9.97
CA LYS A 107 26.48 2.59 10.39
C LYS A 107 25.52 3.28 9.44
N TRP A 108 24.63 2.49 8.85
CA TRP A 108 23.55 2.91 7.98
C TRP A 108 22.22 2.83 8.71
N ILE A 109 21.40 3.87 8.59
CA ILE A 109 20.07 3.97 9.20
C ILE A 109 19.01 4.25 8.13
N PRO A 110 17.76 3.78 8.30
CA PRO A 110 16.69 4.09 7.37
C PRO A 110 16.31 5.58 7.46
N LEU A 111 16.03 6.18 6.31
CA LEU A 111 15.43 7.51 6.22
C LEU A 111 13.91 7.41 6.27
N GLU A 112 13.30 8.27 7.05
CA GLU A 112 11.87 8.55 6.94
C GLU A 112 11.64 9.39 5.69
N SER A 113 11.46 8.71 4.57
CA SER A 113 11.06 9.32 3.30
C SER A 113 9.53 9.27 3.17
N THR A 114 8.97 10.17 2.35
CA THR A 114 7.58 10.07 1.88
C THR A 114 7.29 8.74 1.20
N HIS A 115 8.32 8.07 0.69
CA HIS A 115 8.26 6.77 0.03
C HIS A 115 8.40 5.63 1.05
N GLN A 116 7.34 5.40 1.83
CA GLN A 116 7.30 4.35 2.87
C GLN A 116 7.57 2.94 2.34
N CYS A 117 7.30 2.71 1.06
CA CYS A 117 7.48 1.42 0.39
C CYS A 117 8.83 1.25 -0.31
N ILE A 118 9.75 2.19 -0.10
CA ILE A 118 11.12 2.15 -0.63
C ILE A 118 12.09 2.29 0.55
N VAL A 119 13.10 1.44 0.60
CA VAL A 119 14.16 1.51 1.60
C VAL A 119 15.24 2.45 1.09
N VAL A 120 15.34 3.62 1.72
CA VAL A 120 16.46 4.55 1.55
C VAL A 120 17.25 4.58 2.84
N CYS A 121 18.56 4.36 2.75
CA CYS A 121 19.46 4.32 3.88
C CYS A 121 20.44 5.49 3.82
N ARG A 122 20.77 6.05 4.99
CA ARG A 122 21.78 7.10 5.14
C ARG A 122 22.93 6.61 5.99
N SER A 123 24.15 6.85 5.51
CA SER A 123 25.35 6.65 6.30
C SER A 123 25.48 7.75 7.36
N LEU A 124 25.67 7.35 8.62
CA LEU A 124 25.97 8.27 9.72
C LEU A 124 27.38 8.86 9.64
N LYS A 125 28.28 8.26 8.86
CA LYS A 125 29.68 8.68 8.77
C LYS A 125 29.91 9.62 7.59
N THR A 126 29.40 9.27 6.41
CA THR A 126 29.64 10.01 5.16
C THR A 126 28.46 10.91 4.80
N GLY A 127 27.29 10.70 5.41
CA GLY A 127 26.06 11.36 5.01
C GLY A 127 25.51 10.87 3.67
N LYS A 128 26.16 9.90 3.00
CA LYS A 128 25.73 9.34 1.73
C LYS A 128 24.39 8.64 1.89
N GLU A 129 23.49 8.88 0.94
CA GLU A 129 22.19 8.21 0.86
C GLU A 129 22.22 7.16 -0.25
N GLN A 130 21.55 6.04 0.00
CA GLN A 130 21.46 4.94 -0.94
C GLN A 130 20.08 4.29 -0.88
N GLU A 131 19.42 4.22 -2.02
CA GLU A 131 18.21 3.42 -2.21
C GLU A 131 18.61 1.95 -2.39
N LEU A 132 17.98 1.03 -1.65
CA LEU A 132 18.34 -0.39 -1.65
C LEU A 132 17.32 -1.25 -2.40
N GLU A 133 16.12 -1.34 -1.85
CA GLU A 133 15.08 -2.23 -2.35
C GLU A 133 13.69 -1.72 -2.00
N LYS A 134 12.69 -2.28 -2.67
CA LYS A 134 11.28 -2.03 -2.37
C LYS A 134 10.87 -2.87 -1.17
N MET A 135 10.02 -2.31 -0.31
CA MET A 135 9.36 -3.11 0.72
C MET A 135 8.52 -4.20 0.06
N ALA A 136 8.42 -5.34 0.72
CA ALA A 136 7.64 -6.47 0.22
C ALA A 136 6.18 -6.07 0.00
N ASP A 137 5.57 -6.60 -1.05
CA ASP A 137 4.15 -6.40 -1.31
C ASP A 137 3.31 -6.90 -0.14
N GLY A 138 2.36 -6.08 0.30
CA GLY A 138 1.57 -6.34 1.49
C GLY A 138 2.09 -5.69 2.78
N THR A 139 3.34 -5.20 2.78
CA THR A 139 3.87 -4.46 3.95
C THR A 139 2.97 -3.27 4.25
N GLU A 140 2.61 -3.10 5.53
CA GLU A 140 1.83 -1.95 5.97
C GLU A 140 2.56 -0.64 5.71
N CYS A 141 1.82 0.35 5.21
CA CYS A 141 2.27 1.71 5.06
C CYS A 141 1.11 2.65 5.42
N PHE A 142 1.39 3.93 5.61
CA PHE A 142 0.43 4.92 6.08
C PHE A 142 0.03 5.91 4.98
N ILE A 143 -1.28 6.05 4.76
CA ILE A 143 -1.85 7.14 3.97
C ILE A 143 -2.86 7.85 4.86
N GLU A 144 -2.67 9.15 5.06
CA GLU A 144 -3.57 9.96 5.88
C GLU A 144 -5.01 9.89 5.34
N GLY A 145 -5.97 9.66 6.23
CA GLY A 145 -7.40 9.55 5.89
C GLY A 145 -7.87 8.15 5.47
N TYR A 146 -7.01 7.14 5.46
CA TYR A 146 -7.37 5.75 5.16
C TYR A 146 -7.09 4.82 6.34
N ASN A 147 -8.02 3.89 6.58
CA ASN A 147 -7.91 2.93 7.70
C ASN A 147 -6.90 1.81 7.44
N LYS A 148 -6.59 1.51 6.17
CA LYS A 148 -5.64 0.48 5.78
C LYS A 148 -4.94 0.88 4.49
N SER A 149 -3.62 0.74 4.47
CA SER A 149 -2.79 0.95 3.29
C SER A 149 -1.60 -0.02 3.29
N VAL A 150 -1.22 -0.48 2.10
CA VAL A 150 -0.17 -1.49 1.92
C VAL A 150 0.74 -1.13 0.75
N CYS A 151 1.99 -1.59 0.81
CA CYS A 151 2.94 -1.47 -0.28
C CYS A 151 2.57 -2.41 -1.41
N VAL A 152 2.54 -1.86 -2.62
CA VAL A 152 2.36 -2.62 -3.87
C VAL A 152 3.34 -2.09 -4.90
N ASN A 153 4.27 -2.92 -5.35
CA ASN A 153 5.31 -2.58 -6.33
C ASN A 153 6.14 -1.33 -5.95
N GLY A 154 6.32 -1.07 -4.65
CA GLY A 154 7.07 0.07 -4.12
C GLY A 154 6.25 1.35 -3.96
N ILE A 155 4.93 1.31 -4.16
CA ILE A 155 4.01 2.44 -3.95
C ILE A 155 3.06 2.11 -2.81
N CYS A 156 2.85 3.04 -1.89
CA CYS A 156 1.86 2.89 -0.83
C CYS A 156 0.45 3.09 -1.41
N GLN A 157 -0.40 2.09 -1.30
CA GLN A 157 -1.75 2.07 -1.86
C GLN A 157 -2.79 1.92 -0.75
N TYR A 158 -3.90 2.64 -0.84
CA TYR A 158 -5.01 2.48 0.09
C TYR A 158 -5.81 1.21 -0.20
N VAL A 159 -6.44 0.65 0.84
CA VAL A 159 -7.27 -0.55 0.77
C VAL A 159 -8.67 -0.20 1.25
N GLY A 160 -9.69 -0.56 0.47
CA GLY A 160 -11.08 -0.41 0.90
C GLY A 160 -11.43 -1.35 2.06
N CYS A 161 -12.55 -1.09 2.73
CA CYS A 161 -13.03 -1.97 3.79
C CYS A 161 -13.36 -3.40 3.31
N ASP A 162 -13.53 -3.58 2.00
CA ASP A 162 -13.74 -4.84 1.30
C ASP A 162 -12.43 -5.61 1.04
N GLY A 163 -11.29 -5.07 1.47
CA GLY A 163 -9.96 -5.64 1.29
C GLY A 163 -9.38 -5.43 -0.12
N ILE A 164 -10.10 -4.76 -1.02
CA ILE A 164 -9.65 -4.50 -2.40
C ILE A 164 -8.78 -3.25 -2.42
N ILE A 165 -7.63 -3.35 -3.08
CA ILE A 165 -6.68 -2.25 -3.21
C ILE A 165 -7.27 -1.21 -4.17
N GLN A 166 -7.17 0.06 -3.80
CA GLN A 166 -7.80 1.19 -4.49
C GLN A 166 -9.34 1.12 -4.55
N SER A 167 -9.98 0.38 -3.63
CA SER A 167 -11.44 0.36 -3.53
C SER A 167 -11.97 1.58 -2.77
N ASN A 168 -13.05 2.15 -3.27
CA ASN A 168 -13.78 3.24 -2.63
C ASN A 168 -14.73 2.73 -1.53
N ALA A 169 -14.77 1.43 -1.25
CA ALA A 169 -15.53 0.88 -0.14
C ALA A 169 -15.03 1.46 1.19
N ARG A 170 -15.96 1.99 2.00
CA ARG A 170 -15.70 2.56 3.32
C ARG A 170 -16.62 1.92 4.35
N TYR A 171 -16.15 1.89 5.60
CA TYR A 171 -17.00 1.55 6.73
C TYR A 171 -18.02 2.67 6.96
N ASP A 172 -19.26 2.29 7.26
CA ASP A 172 -20.26 3.20 7.77
C ASP A 172 -19.97 3.57 9.24
N PRO A 173 -20.73 4.49 9.86
CA PRO A 173 -20.54 4.86 11.27
C PRO A 173 -20.73 3.70 12.25
N CYS A 174 -21.37 2.61 11.81
CA CYS A 174 -21.59 1.40 12.59
C CYS A 174 -20.44 0.38 12.45
N GLY A 175 -19.42 0.67 11.63
CA GLY A 175 -18.32 -0.24 11.35
C GLY A 175 -18.66 -1.33 10.33
N ILE A 176 -19.73 -1.18 9.55
CA ILE A 176 -20.10 -2.11 8.48
C ILE A 176 -19.55 -1.61 7.15
N CYS A 177 -18.80 -2.46 6.45
CA CYS A 177 -18.26 -2.13 5.14
C CYS A 177 -19.38 -1.95 4.10
N GLY A 178 -19.47 -0.78 3.48
CA GLY A 178 -20.52 -0.44 2.52
C GLY A 178 -21.93 -0.36 3.14
N GLY A 179 -22.02 -0.26 4.47
CA GLY A 179 -23.29 -0.12 5.17
C GLY A 179 -23.91 1.27 5.00
N THR A 180 -25.18 1.40 5.40
CA THR A 180 -25.94 2.65 5.33
C THR A 180 -25.89 3.45 6.63
N GLY A 181 -25.31 2.92 7.70
CA GLY A 181 -25.32 3.53 9.04
C GLY A 181 -26.61 3.30 9.83
N GLU A 182 -27.55 2.49 9.33
CA GLU A 182 -28.84 2.25 9.99
C GLU A 182 -28.83 1.04 10.94
N SER A 183 -27.79 0.22 10.88
CA SER A 183 -27.66 -1.03 11.63
C SER A 183 -27.36 -0.83 13.12
N CYS A 184 -26.77 0.32 13.47
CA CYS A 184 -26.49 0.70 14.84
C CYS A 184 -27.37 1.87 15.26
N LYS A 185 -27.95 1.76 16.47
CA LYS A 185 -28.64 2.89 17.08
C LYS A 185 -27.57 3.85 17.62
N HIS A 186 -27.38 4.99 16.94
CA HIS A 186 -26.62 6.09 17.50
C HIS A 186 -27.34 6.57 18.77
N THR A 187 -26.76 6.31 19.93
CA THR A 187 -27.19 7.01 21.14
C THR A 187 -26.68 8.44 20.97
N ILE A 188 -27.58 9.39 20.79
CA ILE A 188 -27.21 10.81 20.82
C ILE A 188 -26.60 11.03 22.20
N PHE A 189 -25.29 11.25 22.27
CA PHE A 189 -24.67 11.74 23.49
C PHE A 189 -25.27 13.12 23.76
N GLN A 190 -26.27 13.16 24.63
CA GLN A 190 -26.78 14.42 25.15
C GLN A 190 -25.77 14.93 26.15
N TRP A 191 -25.07 16.00 25.75
CA TRP A 191 -24.30 16.80 26.69
C TRP A 191 -25.27 17.35 27.72
N LYS A 192 -25.28 16.76 28.91
CA LYS A 192 -25.95 17.34 30.06
C LYS A 192 -24.91 18.19 30.76
N ASP A 193 -25.15 19.49 30.80
CA ASP A 193 -24.39 20.39 31.67
C ASP A 193 -24.52 19.85 33.11
N THR A 194 -23.43 19.34 33.65
CA THR A 194 -23.40 18.77 35.00
C THR A 194 -23.52 19.85 36.07
N LYS A 195 -23.44 21.15 35.71
CA LYS A 195 -23.38 22.33 36.60
C LYS A 195 -22.36 22.21 37.74
N GLN A 196 -21.55 21.15 37.75
CA GLN A 196 -20.45 20.89 38.64
C GLN A 196 -19.19 21.20 37.87
N PHE A 197 -18.90 22.49 37.76
CA PHE A 197 -17.58 22.95 37.42
C PHE A 197 -16.70 22.74 38.67
N SER A 198 -15.49 22.23 38.48
CA SER A 198 -14.47 22.39 39.53
C SER A 198 -14.27 23.87 39.82
N PRO A 199 -13.94 24.27 41.06
CA PRO A 199 -13.54 25.63 41.35
C PRO A 199 -12.46 26.07 40.37
N CYS A 200 -12.50 27.31 39.90
CA CYS A 200 -11.41 27.85 39.09
C CYS A 200 -10.12 27.85 39.93
N ASP A 201 -9.03 27.32 39.38
CA ASP A 201 -7.73 27.29 40.04
C ASP A 201 -7.12 28.70 40.21
N MET A 202 -7.70 29.72 39.59
CA MET A 202 -7.29 31.12 39.73
C MET A 202 -8.51 32.04 39.88
N SER A 203 -8.41 32.99 40.80
CA SER A 203 -9.45 33.96 41.15
C SER A 203 -9.38 35.29 40.36
N CYS A 204 -8.40 35.47 39.48
CA CYS A 204 -8.24 36.67 38.65
C CYS A 204 -7.44 36.39 37.36
N GLY A 205 -7.84 37.02 36.26
CA GLY A 205 -7.15 36.97 34.95
C GLY A 205 -6.35 38.26 34.67
N PRO A 206 -5.50 38.26 33.62
CA PRO A 206 -4.61 39.39 33.32
C PRO A 206 -5.39 40.64 32.90
N ASN A 207 -4.97 41.78 33.45
CA ASN A 207 -5.47 43.14 33.16
C ASN A 207 -5.28 43.54 31.69
#